data_AF-A0A2V7AQP7-F1
#
_entry.id   AF-A0A2V7AQP7-F1
#
_cell.length_a   1.000
_cell.length_b   1.000
_cell.length_c   1.000
_cell.angle_alpha   90.00
_cell.angle_beta   90.00
_cell.angle_gamma   90.00
#
_symmetry.space_group_name_H-M   'P 1'
#
loop_
_entity.id
_entity.type
_entity.pdbx_description
1 polymer ?
#
loop_
_entity_poly.entity_id
_entity_poly.type
_entity_poly.pdbx_seq_one_letter_code
_entity_poly.pdbx_strand_id
1 'polypeptide(L)'
;MTRLAPYSGHPASASASRAGRVMPALGVGLIWLFLLVFLVYPLARILYDAFSDEAGRLTLANFVEFARDRFYLRSLVNSLLLGIGTVATTSVLGFAVAFLLVRCDFVGRNLFSYLTLIPIISPPLVGVLGFTFIMGRAGTVNVLLEDWFGLTRPINFVYGLHGVLLVETLHLFPMITLNVVDALAKIDPALEEAAESVGARRWTRLVTITLPLTTPGYVAGALLVFIWTFSDFATPLVLGVHDLLASQAYLNIVQFVDRRLFRMGIVISALMVALAVVFLIAARRYVAIKDYSSLSYSKVPRRRLSWLGQTGAIGFLSALMLLSFIPYLGVALASVGRGWSLTPFPVRYTLHYFERVIVETPKYIVNSFLYAGLAVGVCIVVGVPIAWILARTRLPGRDTLDGLNTLILAIPGTAIGIAYVRAFHFELPGVGYALTSLWIVLPLILAIRRLPYTVRGSYASLLLVHRSMEEAAASVGARGWRSFRDITLPLIWRGVLVGSLFSFVTSLQEASAVLFLSLGGWETITVGIFSFYIAGSANEAAALGVILIAVAAVSVIVINRLAGTRMGGMFG
;
A
#
# COMPACT_ATOMS: atom_id res chain seq x y z
N MET A 1 1.80 -65.77 3.25
CA MET A 1 3.25 -65.52 3.36
C MET A 1 3.85 -65.56 1.97
N THR A 2 4.05 -64.38 1.37
CA THR A 2 4.72 -64.22 0.07
C THR A 2 5.55 -62.95 0.21
N ARG A 3 6.87 -63.12 0.37
CA ARG A 3 7.83 -62.03 0.54
C ARG A 3 7.96 -61.28 -0.79
N LEU A 4 7.54 -60.02 -0.81
CA LEU A 4 7.87 -59.08 -1.89
C LEU A 4 9.33 -58.67 -1.76
N ALA A 5 10.10 -58.83 -2.83
CA ALA A 5 11.47 -58.37 -2.94
C ALA A 5 11.54 -56.84 -2.94
N PRO A 6 12.60 -56.22 -2.36
CA PRO A 6 12.77 -54.78 -2.42
C PRO A 6 13.25 -54.36 -3.82
N TYR A 7 12.50 -53.47 -4.45
CA TYR A 7 12.82 -52.81 -5.70
C TYR A 7 14.08 -51.93 -5.50
N SER A 8 15.24 -52.40 -5.92
CA SER A 8 16.50 -51.65 -5.88
C SER A 8 16.60 -50.70 -7.08
N GLY A 9 15.90 -49.57 -6.99
CA GLY A 9 16.06 -48.47 -7.93
C GLY A 9 17.50 -47.94 -7.91
N HIS A 10 18.26 -48.21 -8.97
CA HIS A 10 19.52 -47.52 -9.24
C HIS A 10 19.24 -46.01 -9.37
N PRO A 11 20.02 -45.12 -8.74
CA PRO A 11 19.94 -43.70 -9.04
C PRO A 11 20.53 -43.50 -10.44
N ALA A 12 19.68 -43.35 -11.45
CA ALA A 12 20.11 -42.82 -12.73
C ALA A 12 20.65 -41.41 -12.48
N SER A 13 21.97 -41.30 -12.34
CA SER A 13 22.71 -40.05 -12.25
C SER A 13 22.59 -39.33 -13.60
N ALA A 14 21.50 -38.62 -13.80
CA ALA A 14 21.37 -37.68 -14.90
C ALA A 14 22.38 -36.56 -14.65
N SER A 15 23.52 -36.64 -15.34
CA SER A 15 24.50 -35.56 -15.37
C SER A 15 23.83 -34.32 -15.99
N ALA A 16 23.30 -33.45 -15.13
CA ALA A 16 22.92 -32.11 -15.54
C ALA A 16 24.22 -31.41 -15.95
N SER A 17 24.36 -31.10 -17.25
CA SER A 17 25.53 -30.38 -17.78
C SER A 17 25.79 -29.13 -16.93
N ARG A 18 27.07 -28.79 -16.69
CA ARG A 18 27.46 -27.59 -15.92
C ARG A 18 26.72 -26.34 -16.41
N ALA A 19 26.51 -26.21 -17.72
CA ALA A 19 25.74 -25.13 -18.34
C ALA A 19 24.26 -25.06 -17.87
N GLY A 20 23.62 -26.19 -17.58
CA GLY A 20 22.24 -26.26 -17.09
C GLY A 20 22.04 -25.78 -15.65
N ARG A 21 23.12 -25.69 -14.84
CA ARG A 21 23.08 -25.11 -13.48
C ARG A 21 23.48 -23.64 -13.43
N VAL A 22 24.23 -23.16 -14.42
CA VAL A 22 24.79 -21.79 -14.45
C VAL A 22 23.72 -20.75 -14.79
N MET A 23 22.83 -21.02 -15.74
CA MET A 23 21.75 -20.09 -16.14
C MET A 23 20.78 -19.72 -15.00
N PRO A 24 20.26 -20.69 -14.21
CA PRO A 24 19.42 -20.39 -13.05
C PRO A 24 20.18 -19.62 -11.96
N ALA A 25 21.46 -19.92 -11.74
CA ALA A 25 22.30 -19.23 -10.77
C ALA A 25 22.57 -17.77 -11.17
N LEU A 26 22.80 -17.50 -12.46
CA LEU A 26 22.95 -16.14 -12.99
C LEU A 26 21.67 -15.32 -12.84
N GLY A 27 20.50 -15.92 -13.10
CA GLY A 27 19.21 -15.25 -12.89
C GLY A 27 18.97 -14.85 -11.42
N VAL A 28 19.27 -15.76 -10.49
CA VAL A 28 19.21 -15.48 -9.04
C VAL A 28 20.22 -14.40 -8.65
N GLY A 29 21.44 -14.44 -9.21
CA GLY A 29 22.47 -13.44 -8.99
C GLY A 29 22.04 -12.04 -9.45
N LEU A 30 21.38 -11.92 -10.61
CA LEU A 30 20.85 -10.65 -11.13
C LEU A 30 19.73 -10.09 -10.25
N ILE A 31 18.84 -10.95 -9.72
CA ILE A 31 17.78 -10.53 -8.78
C ILE A 31 18.42 -9.96 -7.51
N TRP A 32 19.40 -10.66 -6.95
CA TRP A 32 20.13 -10.17 -5.78
C TRP A 32 20.87 -8.89 -6.07
N LEU A 33 21.56 -8.77 -7.20
CA LEU A 33 22.23 -7.54 -7.62
C LEU A 33 21.23 -6.38 -7.70
N PHE A 34 20.07 -6.59 -8.31
CA PHE A 34 19.02 -5.60 -8.40
C PHE A 34 18.54 -5.13 -7.02
N LEU A 35 18.23 -6.06 -6.11
CA LEU A 35 17.82 -5.73 -4.73
C LEU A 35 18.96 -5.07 -3.95
N LEU A 36 20.21 -5.51 -4.11
CA LEU A 36 21.35 -4.93 -3.42
C LEU A 36 21.60 -3.49 -3.87
N VAL A 37 21.56 -3.23 -5.17
CA VAL A 37 21.83 -1.90 -5.73
C VAL A 37 20.66 -0.95 -5.47
N PHE A 38 19.42 -1.36 -5.72
CA PHE A 38 18.27 -0.43 -5.72
C PHE A 38 17.43 -0.46 -4.44
N LEU A 39 17.64 -1.42 -3.53
CA LEU A 39 16.98 -1.44 -2.22
C LEU A 39 17.98 -1.33 -1.07
N VAL A 40 18.93 -2.26 -0.99
CA VAL A 40 19.83 -2.34 0.19
C VAL A 40 20.81 -1.18 0.24
N TYR A 41 21.44 -0.83 -0.88
CA TYR A 41 22.43 0.24 -0.93
C TYR A 41 21.85 1.61 -0.54
N PRO A 42 20.67 2.05 -1.03
CA PRO A 42 20.09 3.32 -0.59
C PRO A 42 19.76 3.35 0.90
N LEU A 43 19.20 2.27 1.42
CA LEU A 43 18.89 2.17 2.85
C LEU A 43 20.16 2.14 3.71
N ALA A 44 21.19 1.42 3.27
CA ALA A 44 22.49 1.42 3.94
C ALA A 44 23.12 2.82 3.90
N ARG A 45 23.00 3.54 2.78
CA ARG A 45 23.55 4.88 2.64
C ARG A 45 22.87 5.90 3.55
N ILE A 46 21.53 5.90 3.63
CA ILE A 46 20.81 6.82 4.51
C ILE A 46 21.08 6.53 5.99
N LEU A 47 21.21 5.25 6.36
CA LEU A 47 21.63 4.85 7.70
C LEU A 47 23.07 5.32 7.97
N TYR A 48 24.00 5.08 7.06
CA TYR A 48 25.38 5.55 7.20
C TYR A 48 25.46 7.07 7.37
N ASP A 49 24.75 7.84 6.54
CA ASP A 49 24.71 9.30 6.64
C ASP A 49 24.11 9.79 7.96
N ALA A 50 23.10 9.09 8.51
CA ALA A 50 22.53 9.44 9.82
C ALA A 50 23.54 9.25 10.97
N PHE A 51 24.41 8.25 10.86
CA PHE A 51 25.48 7.96 11.82
C PHE A 51 26.81 8.64 11.48
N SER A 52 26.87 9.57 10.53
CA SER A 52 28.13 10.20 10.11
C SER A 52 28.11 11.73 10.27
N ASP A 53 29.27 12.33 10.49
CA ASP A 53 29.48 13.77 10.39
C ASP A 53 29.79 14.22 8.94
N GLU A 54 30.03 15.52 8.74
CA GLU A 54 30.39 16.06 7.41
C GLU A 54 31.73 15.52 6.88
N ALA A 55 32.59 15.01 7.76
CA ALA A 55 33.87 14.39 7.41
C ALA A 55 33.76 12.87 7.18
N GLY A 56 32.56 12.28 7.28
CA GLY A 56 32.33 10.84 7.13
C GLY A 56 32.74 10.00 8.34
N ARG A 57 33.02 10.63 9.49
CA ARG A 57 33.34 9.92 10.74
C ARG A 57 32.06 9.52 11.45
N LEU A 58 32.06 8.32 12.01
CA LEU A 58 30.90 7.82 12.75
C LEU A 58 30.66 8.63 14.02
N THR A 59 29.42 9.06 14.22
CA THR A 59 28.98 9.90 15.34
C THR A 59 27.53 9.61 15.74
N LEU A 60 27.24 9.76 17.03
CA LEU A 60 25.88 9.75 17.58
C LEU A 60 25.33 11.17 17.81
N ALA A 61 26.12 12.21 17.51
CA ALA A 61 25.75 13.60 17.77
C ALA A 61 24.42 13.98 17.10
N ASN A 62 24.17 13.49 15.89
CA ASN A 62 22.94 13.77 15.14
C ASN A 62 21.69 13.23 15.86
N PHE A 63 21.79 12.05 16.49
CA PHE A 63 20.69 11.48 17.28
C PHE A 63 20.53 12.17 18.64
N VAL A 64 21.64 12.58 19.26
CA VAL A 64 21.61 13.38 20.49
C VAL A 64 20.95 14.74 20.23
N GLU A 65 21.24 15.37 19.11
CA GLU A 65 20.60 16.63 18.70
C GLU A 65 19.09 16.42 18.46
N PHE A 66 18.72 15.39 17.72
CA PHE A 66 17.31 15.01 17.55
C PHE A 66 16.60 14.80 18.90
N ALA A 67 17.24 14.08 19.84
CA ALA A 67 16.67 13.77 21.15
C ALA A 67 16.63 14.99 22.09
N ARG A 68 17.42 16.04 21.86
CA ARG A 68 17.39 17.29 22.62
C ARG A 68 16.36 18.28 22.09
N ASP A 69 16.00 18.17 20.81
CA ASP A 69 15.01 19.03 20.19
C ASP A 69 13.58 18.59 20.56
N ARG A 70 12.91 19.40 21.38
CA ARG A 70 11.54 19.13 21.85
C ARG A 70 10.55 19.02 20.71
N PHE A 71 10.77 19.74 19.60
CA PHE A 71 9.87 19.71 18.45
C PHE A 71 9.96 18.38 17.69
N TYR A 72 11.16 17.83 17.53
CA TYR A 72 11.34 16.51 16.90
C TYR A 72 10.84 15.37 17.77
N LEU A 73 11.06 15.43 19.09
CA LEU A 73 10.46 14.45 20.02
C LEU A 73 8.93 14.51 19.99
N ARG A 74 8.34 15.71 19.99
CA ARG A 74 6.89 15.88 19.82
C ARG A 74 6.42 15.30 18.49
N SER A 75 7.16 15.52 17.41
CA SER A 75 6.83 14.96 16.09
C SER A 75 6.85 13.43 16.08
N LEU A 76 7.82 12.81 16.75
CA LEU A 76 7.89 11.36 16.95
C LEU A 76 6.68 10.84 17.73
N VAL A 77 6.37 11.45 18.87
CA VAL A 77 5.24 11.04 19.72
C VAL A 77 3.92 11.21 18.98
N ASN A 78 3.71 12.35 18.32
CA ASN A 78 2.49 12.59 17.54
C ASN A 78 2.32 11.59 16.39
N SER A 79 3.40 11.24 15.67
CA SER A 79 3.34 10.22 14.62
C SER A 79 2.99 8.84 15.17
N LEU A 80 3.53 8.46 16.33
CA LEU A 80 3.18 7.21 16.99
C LEU A 80 1.72 7.21 17.47
N LEU A 81 1.28 8.29 18.12
CA LEU A 81 -0.10 8.45 18.60
C LEU A 81 -1.10 8.47 17.45
N LEU A 82 -0.78 9.13 16.34
CA LEU A 82 -1.60 9.13 15.14
C LEU A 82 -1.70 7.72 14.55
N GLY A 83 -0.58 7.02 14.38
CA GLY A 83 -0.57 5.65 13.87
C GLY A 83 -1.40 4.69 14.75
N ILE A 84 -1.23 4.75 16.08
CA ILE A 84 -2.01 3.94 17.02
C ILE A 84 -3.49 4.33 16.98
N GLY A 85 -3.78 5.63 16.95
CA GLY A 85 -5.13 6.18 16.85
C GLY A 85 -5.84 5.69 15.60
N THR A 86 -5.19 5.77 14.44
CA THR A 86 -5.76 5.31 13.16
C THR A 86 -5.97 3.80 13.17
N VAL A 87 -5.03 3.01 13.70
CA VAL A 87 -5.27 1.56 13.87
C VAL A 87 -6.49 1.33 14.75
N ALA A 88 -6.61 2.00 15.90
CA ALA A 88 -7.75 1.81 16.79
C ALA A 88 -9.09 2.14 16.12
N THR A 89 -9.20 3.30 15.46
CA THR A 89 -10.43 3.75 14.81
C THR A 89 -10.79 2.91 13.58
N THR A 90 -9.81 2.60 12.72
CA THR A 90 -10.00 1.72 11.56
C THR A 90 -10.32 0.30 11.98
N SER A 91 -9.81 -0.19 13.11
CA SER A 91 -10.15 -1.51 13.65
C SER A 91 -11.62 -1.59 14.05
N VAL A 92 -12.13 -0.58 14.77
CA VAL A 92 -13.55 -0.54 15.16
C VAL A 92 -14.45 -0.60 13.93
N LEU A 93 -14.19 0.26 12.93
CA LEU A 93 -14.99 0.29 11.70
C LEU A 93 -14.79 -0.98 10.85
N GLY A 94 -13.54 -1.39 10.67
CA GLY A 94 -13.17 -2.52 9.81
C GLY A 94 -13.68 -3.85 10.33
N PHE A 95 -13.63 -4.10 11.63
CA PHE A 95 -14.26 -5.29 12.23
C PHE A 95 -15.78 -5.24 12.10
N ALA A 96 -16.42 -4.09 12.35
CA ALA A 96 -17.86 -3.96 12.22
C ALA A 96 -18.32 -4.25 10.79
N VAL A 97 -17.66 -3.67 9.80
CA VAL A 97 -17.96 -3.90 8.38
C VAL A 97 -17.66 -5.34 7.99
N ALA A 98 -16.50 -5.90 8.37
CA ALA A 98 -16.14 -7.28 8.05
C ALA A 98 -17.14 -8.29 8.63
N PHE A 99 -17.56 -8.09 9.88
CA PHE A 99 -18.53 -8.95 10.54
C PHE A 99 -19.88 -8.93 9.81
N LEU A 100 -20.40 -7.73 9.47
CA LEU A 100 -21.63 -7.58 8.68
C LEU A 100 -21.49 -8.25 7.31
N LEU A 101 -20.36 -8.03 6.63
CA LEU A 101 -20.12 -8.57 5.29
C LEU A 101 -19.88 -10.07 5.25
N VAL A 102 -19.45 -10.74 6.33
CA VAL A 102 -19.22 -12.19 6.34
C VAL A 102 -20.40 -12.94 6.96
N ARG A 103 -20.89 -12.48 8.12
CA ARG A 103 -21.81 -13.25 8.98
C ARG A 103 -23.28 -12.90 8.75
N CYS A 104 -23.60 -11.74 8.19
CA CYS A 104 -24.96 -11.28 8.00
C CYS A 104 -25.43 -11.38 6.55
N ASP A 105 -26.73 -11.64 6.37
CA ASP A 105 -27.42 -11.54 5.09
C ASP A 105 -28.45 -10.40 5.16
N PHE A 106 -28.30 -9.41 4.28
CA PHE A 106 -29.13 -8.21 4.22
C PHE A 106 -29.16 -7.64 2.80
N VAL A 107 -30.20 -6.87 2.49
CA VAL A 107 -30.39 -6.26 1.16
C VAL A 107 -29.25 -5.28 0.86
N GLY A 108 -28.67 -5.36 -0.34
CA GLY A 108 -27.59 -4.49 -0.78
C GLY A 108 -26.20 -4.89 -0.27
N ARG A 109 -26.04 -6.01 0.46
CA ARG A 109 -24.73 -6.49 0.94
C ARG A 109 -23.64 -6.51 -0.12
N ASN A 110 -23.94 -7.04 -1.31
CA ASN A 110 -22.96 -7.12 -2.40
C ASN A 110 -22.51 -5.72 -2.83
N LEU A 111 -23.44 -4.75 -2.89
CA LEU A 111 -23.10 -3.36 -3.19
C LEU A 111 -22.14 -2.80 -2.14
N PHE A 112 -22.44 -2.94 -0.84
CA PHE A 112 -21.56 -2.48 0.23
C PHE A 112 -20.20 -3.19 0.23
N SER A 113 -20.15 -4.47 -0.14
CA SER A 113 -18.89 -5.19 -0.30
C SER A 113 -17.99 -4.57 -1.36
N TYR A 114 -18.55 -4.02 -2.44
CA TYR A 114 -17.79 -3.32 -3.48
C TYR A 114 -17.47 -1.88 -3.07
N LEU A 115 -18.45 -1.14 -2.54
CA LEU A 115 -18.28 0.26 -2.13
C LEU A 115 -17.22 0.42 -1.04
N THR A 116 -17.15 -0.54 -0.10
CA THR A 116 -16.15 -0.54 0.97
C THR A 116 -14.71 -0.56 0.43
N LEU A 117 -14.48 -1.06 -0.78
CA LEU A 117 -13.13 -1.14 -1.35
C LEU A 117 -12.70 0.13 -2.07
N ILE A 118 -13.63 1.03 -2.38
CA ILE A 118 -13.35 2.25 -3.14
C ILE A 118 -12.40 3.21 -2.40
N PRO A 119 -12.55 3.47 -1.08
CA PRO A 119 -11.70 4.38 -0.32
C PRO A 119 -10.20 4.13 -0.50
N ILE A 120 -9.75 2.87 -0.36
CA ILE A 120 -8.32 2.51 -0.42
C ILE A 120 -7.72 2.63 -1.83
N ILE A 121 -8.56 2.75 -2.87
CA ILE A 121 -8.11 2.86 -4.27
C ILE A 121 -7.78 4.31 -4.62
N SER A 122 -8.22 5.30 -3.83
CA SER A 122 -7.89 6.70 -4.10
C SER A 122 -6.53 7.07 -3.53
N PRO A 123 -5.72 7.89 -4.24
CA PRO A 123 -4.55 8.48 -3.61
C PRO A 123 -4.95 9.31 -2.37
N PRO A 124 -4.23 9.20 -1.24
CA PRO A 124 -4.49 9.98 -0.02
C PRO A 124 -4.51 11.48 -0.27
N LEU A 125 -3.54 11.98 -1.06
CA LEU A 125 -3.42 13.40 -1.41
C LEU A 125 -4.68 13.93 -2.10
N VAL A 126 -5.25 13.17 -3.04
CA VAL A 126 -6.50 13.55 -3.73
C VAL A 126 -7.67 13.49 -2.75
N GLY A 127 -7.66 12.48 -1.87
CA GLY A 127 -8.68 12.30 -0.85
C GLY A 127 -8.79 13.50 0.09
N VAL A 128 -7.67 13.93 0.67
CA VAL A 128 -7.65 15.07 1.60
C VAL A 128 -8.08 16.37 0.91
N LEU A 129 -7.66 16.62 -0.34
CA LEU A 129 -8.06 17.81 -1.09
C LEU A 129 -9.58 17.89 -1.26
N GLY A 130 -10.20 16.83 -1.77
CA GLY A 130 -11.66 16.79 -1.92
C GLY A 130 -12.40 16.92 -0.59
N PHE A 131 -11.86 16.31 0.47
CA PHE A 131 -12.45 16.41 1.79
C PHE A 131 -12.43 17.86 2.31
N THR A 132 -11.35 18.62 2.07
CA THR A 132 -11.28 20.04 2.47
C THR A 132 -12.27 20.95 1.75
N PHE A 133 -12.63 20.66 0.48
CA PHE A 133 -13.64 21.44 -0.24
C PHE A 133 -15.04 21.32 0.39
N ILE A 134 -15.39 20.16 0.95
CA ILE A 134 -16.72 19.93 1.52
C ILE A 134 -16.75 20.19 3.03
N MET A 135 -15.77 19.66 3.77
CA MET A 135 -15.73 19.69 5.23
C MET A 135 -14.83 20.80 5.80
N GLY A 136 -14.14 21.57 4.95
CA GLY A 136 -13.32 22.70 5.36
C GLY A 136 -14.13 23.84 6.00
N ARG A 137 -13.43 24.82 6.58
CA ARG A 137 -14.03 25.97 7.26
C ARG A 137 -14.90 26.81 6.32
N ALA A 138 -14.47 26.98 5.07
CA ALA A 138 -15.22 27.62 4.00
C ALA A 138 -15.91 26.61 3.05
N GLY A 139 -16.02 25.35 3.47
CA GLY A 139 -16.55 24.26 2.66
C GLY A 139 -18.06 24.13 2.75
N THR A 140 -18.64 23.33 1.85
CA THR A 140 -20.09 23.11 1.71
C THR A 140 -20.84 22.92 3.02
N VAL A 141 -20.33 22.05 3.89
CA VAL A 141 -21.06 21.68 5.12
C VAL A 141 -21.13 22.86 6.09
N ASN A 142 -20.04 23.60 6.28
CA ASN A 142 -20.07 24.77 7.15
C ASN A 142 -21.00 25.85 6.58
N VAL A 143 -20.93 26.14 5.28
CA VAL A 143 -21.80 27.17 4.67
C VAL A 143 -23.28 26.78 4.80
N LEU A 144 -23.64 25.51 4.58
CA LEU A 144 -25.03 25.05 4.80
C LEU A 144 -25.46 25.15 6.26
N LEU A 145 -24.56 24.88 7.21
CA LEU A 145 -24.88 25.01 8.63
C LEU A 145 -25.02 26.48 9.05
N GLU A 146 -24.22 27.37 8.48
CA GLU A 146 -24.33 28.82 8.67
C GLU A 146 -25.66 29.33 8.08
N ASP A 147 -26.01 28.92 6.86
CA ASP A 147 -27.25 29.33 6.17
C ASP A 147 -28.52 28.79 6.85
N TRP A 148 -28.53 27.53 7.28
CA TRP A 148 -29.75 26.87 7.79
C TRP A 148 -29.92 26.99 9.31
N PHE A 149 -28.81 26.99 10.05
CA PHE A 149 -28.84 27.01 11.52
C PHE A 149 -28.30 28.32 12.11
N GLY A 150 -27.89 29.29 11.29
CA GLY A 150 -27.42 30.60 11.75
C GLY A 150 -26.13 30.53 12.55
N LEU A 151 -25.28 29.53 12.31
CA LEU A 151 -23.98 29.44 12.98
C LEU A 151 -23.14 30.69 12.64
N THR A 152 -22.58 31.32 13.66
CA THR A 152 -21.73 32.52 13.51
C THR A 152 -20.25 32.20 13.36
N ARG A 153 -19.85 30.95 13.63
CA ARG A 153 -18.47 30.48 13.50
C ARG A 153 -18.44 29.10 12.85
N PRO A 154 -17.58 28.87 11.84
CA PRO A 154 -17.48 27.58 11.20
C PRO A 154 -16.91 26.54 12.16
N ILE A 155 -17.44 25.32 12.10
CA ILE A 155 -16.97 24.19 12.87
C ILE A 155 -15.72 23.62 12.19
N ASN A 156 -14.67 23.39 12.98
CA ASN A 156 -13.42 22.84 12.47
C ASN A 156 -13.46 21.30 12.39
N PHE A 157 -14.00 20.77 11.30
CA PHE A 157 -14.08 19.31 11.10
C PHE A 157 -12.74 18.66 10.71
N VAL A 158 -11.85 19.37 10.02
CA VAL A 158 -10.70 18.73 9.32
C VAL A 158 -9.32 19.33 9.64
N TYR A 159 -9.20 20.58 10.08
CA TYR A 159 -7.87 21.16 10.27
C TYR A 159 -7.30 20.77 11.64
N GLY A 160 -6.14 20.12 11.66
CA GLY A 160 -5.50 19.62 12.88
C GLY A 160 -5.43 18.09 12.94
N LEU A 161 -4.84 17.56 14.02
CA LEU A 161 -4.56 16.12 14.17
C LEU A 161 -5.83 15.25 14.12
N HIS A 162 -6.96 15.75 14.63
CA HIS A 162 -8.24 15.04 14.60
C HIS A 162 -8.77 14.86 13.18
N GLY A 163 -8.53 15.83 12.30
CA GLY A 163 -8.94 15.73 10.90
C GLY A 163 -8.03 14.82 10.09
N VAL A 164 -6.72 14.82 10.38
CA VAL A 164 -5.79 13.81 9.83
C VAL A 164 -6.26 12.41 10.23
N LEU A 165 -6.52 12.18 11.52
CA LEU A 165 -7.05 10.91 12.02
C LEU A 165 -8.37 10.53 11.33
N LEU A 166 -9.29 11.47 11.12
CA LEU A 166 -10.57 11.22 10.45
C LEU A 166 -10.37 10.80 8.99
N VAL A 167 -9.58 11.54 8.22
CA VAL A 167 -9.32 11.26 6.80
C VAL A 167 -8.62 9.91 6.64
N GLU A 168 -7.59 9.66 7.45
CA GLU A 168 -6.86 8.38 7.50
C GLU A 168 -7.81 7.21 7.85
N THR A 169 -8.69 7.41 8.83
CA THR A 169 -9.66 6.39 9.24
C THR A 169 -10.60 6.01 8.09
N LEU A 170 -11.18 7.00 7.41
CA LEU A 170 -12.12 6.80 6.30
C LEU A 170 -11.44 6.21 5.07
N HIS A 171 -10.16 6.52 4.87
CA HIS A 171 -9.38 6.01 3.76
C HIS A 171 -8.90 4.57 3.99
N LEU A 172 -8.48 4.23 5.22
CA LEU A 172 -7.75 2.99 5.53
C LEU A 172 -8.56 1.89 6.22
N PHE A 173 -9.77 2.15 6.73
CA PHE A 173 -10.62 1.09 7.29
C PHE A 173 -10.90 -0.10 6.34
N PRO A 174 -10.91 0.05 4.99
CA PRO A 174 -11.09 -1.11 4.10
C PRO A 174 -9.95 -2.10 4.24
N MET A 175 -8.75 -1.66 4.63
CA MET A 175 -7.58 -2.53 4.76
C MET A 175 -7.73 -3.50 5.92
N ILE A 176 -8.22 -3.02 7.07
CA ILE A 176 -8.63 -3.91 8.16
C ILE A 176 -9.76 -4.82 7.70
N THR A 177 -10.78 -4.24 7.04
CA THR A 177 -11.95 -4.99 6.58
C THR A 177 -11.55 -6.19 5.72
N LEU A 178 -10.70 -6.00 4.70
CA LEU A 178 -10.25 -7.06 3.80
C LEU A 178 -9.54 -8.20 4.53
N ASN A 179 -8.58 -7.85 5.39
CA ASN A 179 -7.79 -8.84 6.13
C ASN A 179 -8.65 -9.62 7.15
N VAL A 180 -9.59 -8.93 7.82
CA VAL A 180 -10.51 -9.57 8.75
C VAL A 180 -11.56 -10.41 8.01
N VAL A 181 -12.05 -9.98 6.84
CA VAL A 181 -12.96 -10.78 5.99
C VAL A 181 -12.30 -12.10 5.58
N ASP A 182 -11.05 -12.06 5.10
CA ASP A 182 -10.32 -13.26 4.70
C ASP A 182 -10.09 -14.20 5.90
N ALA A 183 -9.68 -13.67 7.05
CA ALA A 183 -9.51 -14.44 8.26
C ALA A 183 -10.84 -15.06 8.77
N LEU A 184 -11.92 -14.27 8.76
CA LEU A 184 -13.26 -14.75 9.16
C LEU A 184 -13.78 -15.85 8.24
N ALA A 185 -13.47 -15.80 6.94
CA ALA A 185 -13.90 -16.78 5.96
C ALA A 185 -13.18 -18.14 6.08
N LYS A 186 -12.04 -18.18 6.78
CA LYS A 186 -11.24 -19.40 7.04
C LYS A 186 -11.61 -20.10 8.36
N ILE A 187 -12.38 -19.45 9.23
CA ILE A 187 -12.85 -20.07 10.48
C ILE A 187 -13.91 -21.12 10.16
N ASP A 188 -13.67 -22.34 10.64
CA ASP A 188 -14.64 -23.44 10.52
C ASP A 188 -15.88 -23.15 11.39
N PRO A 189 -17.10 -23.10 10.82
CA PRO A 189 -18.34 -22.96 11.57
C PRO A 189 -18.50 -24.00 12.69
N ALA A 190 -17.92 -25.21 12.54
CA ALA A 190 -17.99 -26.27 13.53
C ALA A 190 -17.42 -25.86 14.90
N LEU A 191 -16.42 -24.97 14.94
CA LEU A 191 -15.87 -24.46 16.20
C LEU A 191 -16.88 -23.61 16.98
N GLU A 192 -17.66 -22.80 16.27
CA GLU A 192 -18.68 -21.94 16.86
C GLU A 192 -19.96 -22.70 17.23
N GLU A 193 -20.29 -23.74 16.46
CA GLU A 193 -21.40 -24.67 16.74
C GLU A 193 -21.08 -25.54 17.96
N ALA A 194 -19.87 -26.11 18.04
CA ALA A 194 -19.42 -26.86 19.22
C ALA A 194 -19.46 -26.01 20.49
N ALA A 195 -19.02 -24.75 20.40
CA ALA A 195 -19.10 -23.81 21.50
C ALA A 195 -20.56 -23.51 21.91
N GLU A 196 -21.47 -23.37 20.94
CA GLU A 196 -22.90 -23.18 21.18
C GLU A 196 -23.52 -24.42 21.86
N SER A 197 -23.13 -25.63 21.46
CA SER A 197 -23.60 -26.89 22.06
C SER A 197 -23.23 -27.04 23.54
N VAL A 198 -22.09 -26.47 23.97
CA VAL A 198 -21.68 -26.45 25.39
C VAL A 198 -22.16 -25.21 26.16
N GLY A 199 -23.06 -24.41 25.56
CA GLY A 199 -23.71 -23.27 26.23
C GLY A 199 -22.99 -21.93 26.08
N ALA A 200 -21.98 -21.81 25.20
CA ALA A 200 -21.29 -20.54 24.99
C ALA A 200 -22.20 -19.50 24.33
N ARG A 201 -22.40 -18.36 25.02
CA ARG A 201 -23.18 -17.22 24.52
C ARG A 201 -22.46 -16.51 23.37
N ARG A 202 -23.18 -15.68 22.60
CA ARG A 202 -22.66 -14.98 21.42
C ARG A 202 -21.40 -14.16 21.69
N TRP A 203 -21.39 -13.39 22.79
CA TRP A 203 -20.23 -12.59 23.19
C TRP A 203 -19.03 -13.46 23.57
N THR A 204 -19.27 -14.53 24.34
CA THR A 204 -18.24 -15.51 24.69
C THR A 204 -17.60 -16.09 23.43
N ARG A 205 -18.41 -16.60 22.49
CA ARG A 205 -17.91 -17.16 21.21
C ARG A 205 -17.08 -16.14 20.41
N LEU A 206 -17.56 -14.91 20.32
CA LEU A 206 -16.83 -13.85 19.61
C LEU A 206 -15.44 -13.62 20.22
N VAL A 207 -15.37 -13.49 21.55
CA VAL A 207 -14.11 -13.14 22.25
C VAL A 207 -13.17 -14.33 22.41
N THR A 208 -13.68 -15.55 22.61
CA THR A 208 -12.84 -16.73 22.89
C THR A 208 -12.48 -17.55 21.65
N ILE A 209 -13.22 -17.43 20.56
CA ILE A 209 -13.01 -18.22 19.33
C ILE A 209 -12.76 -17.30 18.14
N THR A 210 -13.73 -16.46 17.79
CA THR A 210 -13.68 -15.69 16.54
C THR A 210 -12.53 -14.65 16.54
N LEU A 211 -12.38 -13.86 17.61
CA LEU A 211 -11.32 -12.84 17.70
C LEU A 211 -9.90 -13.45 17.78
N PRO A 212 -9.63 -14.49 18.59
CA PRO A 212 -8.32 -15.14 18.60
C PRO A 212 -7.94 -15.76 17.26
N LEU A 213 -8.88 -16.42 16.58
CA LEU A 213 -8.63 -17.03 15.26
C LEU A 213 -8.49 -15.99 14.13
N THR A 214 -9.12 -14.82 14.25
CA THR A 214 -8.91 -13.71 13.30
C THR A 214 -7.65 -12.89 13.57
N THR A 215 -7.02 -13.06 14.73
CA THR A 215 -5.88 -12.24 15.17
C THR A 215 -4.72 -12.23 14.16
N PRO A 216 -4.29 -13.34 13.54
CA PRO A 216 -3.18 -13.31 12.58
C PRO A 216 -3.48 -12.43 11.36
N GLY A 217 -4.67 -12.55 10.77
CA GLY A 217 -5.10 -11.71 9.66
C GLY A 217 -5.30 -10.26 10.09
N TYR A 218 -5.91 -10.03 11.25
CA TYR A 218 -6.07 -8.68 11.81
C TYR A 218 -4.73 -7.96 11.99
N VAL A 219 -3.72 -8.63 12.57
CA VAL A 219 -2.39 -8.04 12.80
C VAL A 219 -1.72 -7.65 11.49
N ALA A 220 -1.88 -8.44 10.43
CA ALA A 220 -1.38 -8.09 9.10
C ALA A 220 -2.03 -6.79 8.59
N GLY A 221 -3.37 -6.66 8.71
CA GLY A 221 -4.08 -5.44 8.34
C GLY A 221 -3.70 -4.23 9.19
N ALA A 222 -3.65 -4.40 10.52
CA ALA A 222 -3.30 -3.33 11.47
C ALA A 222 -1.88 -2.81 11.25
N LEU A 223 -0.93 -3.69 10.94
CA LEU A 223 0.43 -3.30 10.60
C LEU A 223 0.47 -2.44 9.33
N LEU A 224 -0.26 -2.83 8.28
CA LEU A 224 -0.30 -2.07 7.02
C LEU A 224 -0.91 -0.69 7.22
N VAL A 225 -2.01 -0.60 7.98
CA VAL A 225 -2.62 0.70 8.35
C VAL A 225 -1.63 1.56 9.12
N PHE A 226 -0.99 1.01 10.15
CA PHE A 226 0.00 1.74 10.94
C PHE A 226 1.13 2.29 10.07
N ILE A 227 1.71 1.45 9.20
CA ILE A 227 2.81 1.83 8.32
C ILE A 227 2.38 2.95 7.37
N TRP A 228 1.20 2.82 6.75
CA TRP A 228 0.72 3.80 5.78
C TRP A 228 0.50 5.17 6.43
N THR A 229 -0.23 5.21 7.55
CA THR A 229 -0.43 6.45 8.32
C THR A 229 0.89 7.02 8.86
N PHE A 230 1.80 6.18 9.36
CA PHE A 230 3.10 6.65 9.86
C PHE A 230 3.99 7.22 8.75
N SER A 231 3.78 6.78 7.52
CA SER A 231 4.50 7.24 6.33
C SER A 231 3.84 8.41 5.59
N ASP A 232 2.60 8.77 5.95
CA ASP A 232 1.89 9.84 5.26
C ASP A 232 2.38 11.23 5.71
N PHE A 233 2.87 11.97 4.74
CA PHE A 233 3.29 13.36 4.91
C PHE A 233 2.35 14.32 4.18
N ALA A 234 1.61 13.85 3.18
CA ALA A 234 0.80 14.70 2.31
C ALA A 234 -0.50 15.13 3.00
N THR A 235 -1.24 14.18 3.59
CA THR A 235 -2.49 14.47 4.30
C THR A 235 -2.29 15.47 5.44
N PRO A 236 -1.28 15.31 6.33
CA PRO A 236 -1.03 16.30 7.36
C PRO A 236 -0.68 17.69 6.83
N LEU A 237 0.17 17.78 5.80
CA LEU A 237 0.56 19.07 5.23
C LEU A 237 -0.63 19.84 4.65
N VAL A 238 -1.53 19.16 3.94
CA VAL A 238 -2.77 19.78 3.40
C VAL A 238 -3.68 20.27 4.54
N LEU A 239 -3.70 19.58 5.67
CA LEU A 239 -4.52 19.93 6.84
C LEU A 239 -3.82 20.88 7.83
N GLY A 240 -2.64 21.41 7.47
CA GLY A 240 -1.87 22.35 8.28
C GLY A 240 -1.19 21.73 9.51
N VAL A 241 -0.94 20.42 9.49
CA VAL A 241 -0.25 19.68 10.55
C VAL A 241 1.20 19.41 10.12
N HIS A 242 2.12 20.05 10.83
CA HIS A 242 3.55 19.97 10.52
C HIS A 242 4.34 19.17 11.56
N ASP A 243 3.81 18.94 12.77
CA ASP A 243 4.49 18.24 13.87
C ASP A 243 4.33 16.71 13.79
N LEU A 244 4.63 16.14 12.62
CA LEU A 244 4.70 14.69 12.35
C LEU A 244 6.01 14.36 11.62
N LEU A 245 6.60 13.20 11.91
CA LEU A 245 7.89 12.80 11.35
C LEU A 245 7.93 12.77 9.82
N ALA A 246 6.91 12.21 9.16
CA ALA A 246 6.88 12.13 7.71
C ALA A 246 6.85 13.53 7.06
N SER A 247 6.03 14.45 7.60
CA SER A 247 5.98 15.85 7.20
C SER A 247 7.31 16.56 7.43
N GLN A 248 7.95 16.31 8.58
CA GLN A 248 9.25 16.89 8.91
C GLN A 248 10.38 16.36 8.02
N ALA A 249 10.39 15.07 7.69
CA ALA A 249 11.34 14.50 6.74
C ALA A 249 11.27 15.22 5.39
N TYR A 250 10.05 15.52 4.92
CA TYR A 250 9.84 16.28 3.69
C TYR A 250 10.30 17.74 3.81
N LEU A 251 9.79 18.49 4.80
CA LEU A 251 10.08 19.91 4.97
C LEU A 251 11.58 20.16 5.15
N ASN A 252 12.24 19.37 6.00
CA ASN A 252 13.66 19.52 6.31
C ASN A 252 14.58 19.28 5.11
N ILE A 253 14.16 18.45 4.15
CA ILE A 253 14.94 18.17 2.95
C ILE A 253 14.67 19.21 1.88
N VAL A 254 13.40 19.50 1.56
CA VAL A 254 13.05 20.38 0.43
C VAL A 254 13.39 21.84 0.69
N GLN A 255 13.44 22.27 1.95
CA GLN A 255 13.76 23.67 2.26
C GLN A 255 15.22 24.05 1.99
N PHE A 256 16.16 23.11 1.78
CA PHE A 256 17.57 23.22 1.31
C PHE A 256 18.44 24.44 1.71
N VAL A 257 17.98 25.30 2.61
CA VAL A 257 18.67 26.54 3.03
C VAL A 257 19.55 26.28 4.25
N ASP A 258 19.20 25.29 5.07
CA ASP A 258 19.90 24.98 6.32
C ASP A 258 20.46 23.55 6.33
N ARG A 259 21.79 23.43 6.46
CA ARG A 259 22.50 22.14 6.56
C ARG A 259 22.04 21.32 7.77
N ARG A 260 21.68 21.98 8.87
CA ARG A 260 21.15 21.34 10.08
C ARG A 260 19.81 20.67 9.77
N LEU A 261 18.89 21.40 9.14
CA LEU A 261 17.58 20.85 8.75
C LEU A 261 17.76 19.65 7.82
N PHE A 262 18.57 19.78 6.76
CA PHE A 262 18.83 18.68 5.84
C PHE A 262 19.35 17.43 6.56
N ARG A 263 20.29 17.60 7.51
CA ARG A 263 20.80 16.51 8.35
C ARG A 263 19.72 15.88 9.22
N MET A 264 18.87 16.68 9.84
CA MET A 264 17.73 16.18 10.64
C MET A 264 16.71 15.44 9.76
N GLY A 265 16.50 15.85 8.51
CA GLY A 265 15.70 15.11 7.54
C GLY A 265 16.23 13.69 7.26
N ILE A 266 17.55 13.54 7.15
CA ILE A 266 18.23 12.24 7.04
C ILE A 266 18.03 11.41 8.31
N VAL A 267 18.25 11.99 9.49
CA VAL A 267 18.06 11.31 10.79
C VAL A 267 16.62 10.82 10.96
N ILE A 268 15.64 11.67 10.68
CA ILE A 268 14.21 11.32 10.74
C ILE A 268 13.94 10.14 9.80
N SER A 269 14.44 10.19 8.57
CA SER A 269 14.25 9.12 7.58
C SER A 269 14.90 7.80 8.02
N ALA A 270 16.10 7.85 8.59
CA ALA A 270 16.77 6.68 9.17
C ALA A 270 15.98 6.10 10.36
N LEU A 271 15.46 6.95 11.25
CA LEU A 271 14.58 6.53 12.35
C LEU A 271 13.29 5.89 11.83
N MET A 272 12.67 6.47 10.80
CA MET A 272 11.48 5.93 10.16
C MET A 272 11.74 4.54 9.55
N VAL A 273 12.88 4.34 8.87
CA VAL A 273 13.30 3.03 8.35
C VAL A 273 13.55 2.03 9.49
N ALA A 274 14.26 2.45 10.54
CA ALA A 274 14.54 1.59 11.69
C ALA A 274 13.25 1.14 12.39
N LEU A 275 12.32 2.07 12.64
CA LEU A 275 11.02 1.77 13.22
C LEU A 275 10.19 0.84 12.33
N ALA A 276 10.17 1.07 11.02
CA ALA A 276 9.50 0.18 10.06
C ALA A 276 10.05 -1.25 10.10
N VAL A 277 11.39 -1.40 10.14
CA VAL A 277 12.05 -2.70 10.29
C VAL A 277 11.66 -3.37 11.62
N VAL A 278 11.69 -2.63 12.72
CA VAL A 278 11.33 -3.14 14.06
C VAL A 278 9.87 -3.61 14.08
N PHE A 279 8.94 -2.80 13.57
CA PHE A 279 7.52 -3.16 13.52
C PHE A 279 7.26 -4.37 12.62
N LEU A 280 7.93 -4.45 11.48
CA LEU A 280 7.82 -5.61 10.59
C LEU A 280 8.32 -6.89 11.26
N ILE A 281 9.47 -6.84 11.94
CA ILE A 281 10.02 -8.00 12.65
C ILE A 281 9.09 -8.42 13.80
N ALA A 282 8.60 -7.44 14.59
CA ALA A 282 7.68 -7.70 15.68
C ALA A 282 6.39 -8.38 15.17
N ALA A 283 5.84 -7.88 14.07
CA ALA A 283 4.64 -8.45 13.47
C ALA A 283 4.88 -9.84 12.89
N ARG A 284 5.96 -10.07 12.12
CA ARG A 284 6.31 -11.40 11.60
C ARG A 284 6.45 -12.42 12.72
N ARG A 285 7.14 -12.06 13.81
CA ARG A 285 7.27 -12.95 14.98
C ARG A 285 5.92 -13.23 15.63
N TYR A 286 5.08 -12.22 15.81
CA TYR A 286 3.77 -12.40 16.42
C TYR A 286 2.84 -13.29 15.58
N VAL A 287 2.81 -13.09 14.27
CA VAL A 287 2.01 -13.90 13.34
C VAL A 287 2.52 -15.34 13.29
N ALA A 288 3.84 -15.56 13.22
CA ALA A 288 4.44 -16.90 13.20
C ALA A 288 4.13 -17.72 14.47
N ILE A 289 3.95 -17.07 15.63
CA ILE A 289 3.59 -17.73 16.88
C ILE A 289 2.12 -18.20 16.88
N LYS A 290 1.26 -17.59 16.06
CA LYS A 290 -0.19 -17.80 16.04
C LYS A 290 -0.71 -18.38 14.74
N ASP A 291 0.12 -19.13 14.00
CA ASP A 291 -0.28 -19.72 12.73
C ASP A 291 -1.30 -20.86 12.94
N TYR A 292 -2.58 -20.49 12.99
CA TYR A 292 -3.69 -21.44 13.05
C TYR A 292 -3.97 -21.92 11.63
N SER A 293 -3.23 -22.94 11.20
CA SER A 293 -3.31 -23.46 9.83
C SER A 293 -4.66 -24.13 9.54
N SER A 294 -5.66 -23.37 9.08
CA SER A 294 -6.75 -23.88 8.24
C SER A 294 -6.60 -23.31 6.83
N LEU A 295 -6.07 -24.11 5.91
CA LEU A 295 -5.95 -23.78 4.48
C LEU A 295 -7.28 -23.96 3.72
N SER A 296 -8.34 -24.37 4.42
CA SER A 296 -9.64 -24.66 3.82
C SER A 296 -10.63 -23.53 4.11
N TYR A 297 -11.19 -22.95 3.05
CA TYR A 297 -12.31 -22.02 3.16
C TYR A 297 -13.58 -22.82 3.48
N SER A 298 -14.17 -22.56 4.65
CA SER A 298 -15.46 -23.14 5.01
C SER A 298 -16.61 -22.26 4.51
N LYS A 299 -17.70 -22.87 4.02
CA LYS A 299 -18.93 -22.13 3.73
C LYS A 299 -19.52 -21.64 5.04
N VAL A 300 -19.28 -20.38 5.38
CA VAL A 300 -19.84 -19.76 6.58
C VAL A 300 -21.36 -19.57 6.40
N PRO A 301 -22.22 -20.23 7.21
CA PRO A 301 -23.66 -20.02 7.14
C PRO A 301 -23.98 -18.58 7.56
N ARG A 302 -24.71 -17.87 6.69
CA ARG A 302 -25.06 -16.46 6.89
C ARG A 302 -26.38 -16.36 7.64
N ARG A 303 -26.46 -15.49 8.63
CA ARG A 303 -27.70 -15.25 9.38
C ARG A 303 -28.46 -14.08 8.76
N ARG A 304 -29.73 -14.30 8.42
CA ARG A 304 -30.64 -13.22 8.03
C ARG A 304 -30.91 -12.34 9.25
N LEU A 305 -30.74 -11.03 9.09
CA LEU A 305 -31.02 -10.06 10.15
C LEU A 305 -32.53 -9.87 10.30
N SER A 306 -32.97 -9.53 11.53
CA SER A 306 -34.32 -8.99 11.74
C SER A 306 -34.47 -7.66 11.02
N TRP A 307 -35.70 -7.18 10.81
CA TRP A 307 -35.93 -5.91 10.12
C TRP A 307 -35.19 -4.73 10.80
N LEU A 308 -35.17 -4.66 12.13
CA LEU A 308 -34.39 -3.67 12.90
C LEU A 308 -32.88 -3.84 12.72
N GLY A 309 -32.39 -5.08 12.70
CA GLY A 309 -30.97 -5.35 12.47
C GLY A 309 -30.54 -4.99 11.05
N GLN A 310 -31.43 -5.21 10.08
CA GLN A 310 -31.21 -4.87 8.69
C GLN A 310 -31.20 -3.35 8.46
N THR A 311 -32.16 -2.61 9.03
CA THR A 311 -32.17 -1.15 8.93
C THR A 311 -30.98 -0.53 9.65
N GLY A 312 -30.59 -1.06 10.81
CA GLY A 312 -29.37 -0.64 11.52
C GLY A 312 -28.09 -0.89 10.71
N ALA A 313 -27.93 -2.07 10.12
CA ALA A 313 -26.78 -2.41 9.28
C ALA A 313 -26.71 -1.52 8.03
N ILE A 314 -27.83 -1.34 7.32
CA ILE A 314 -27.90 -0.48 6.14
C ILE A 314 -27.65 0.97 6.51
N GLY A 315 -28.24 1.47 7.61
CA GLY A 315 -28.03 2.84 8.09
C GLY A 315 -26.57 3.12 8.44
N PHE A 316 -25.94 2.22 9.21
CA PHE A 316 -24.52 2.32 9.56
C PHE A 316 -23.62 2.32 8.31
N LEU A 317 -23.80 1.34 7.43
CA LEU A 317 -22.99 1.23 6.21
C LEU A 317 -23.23 2.41 5.28
N SER A 318 -24.46 2.88 5.14
CA SER A 318 -24.78 4.03 4.28
C SER A 318 -24.17 5.32 4.83
N ALA A 319 -24.21 5.55 6.15
CA ALA A 319 -23.57 6.69 6.77
C ALA A 319 -22.04 6.64 6.60
N LEU A 320 -21.44 5.46 6.81
CA LEU A 320 -20.00 5.25 6.61
C LEU A 320 -19.61 5.48 5.15
N MET A 321 -20.38 4.96 4.19
CA MET A 321 -20.13 5.20 2.76
C MET A 321 -20.31 6.67 2.42
N LEU A 322 -21.37 7.33 2.88
CA LEU A 322 -21.58 8.76 2.63
C LEU A 322 -20.35 9.57 3.06
N LEU A 323 -19.86 9.32 4.28
CA LEU A 323 -18.70 10.00 4.84
C LEU A 323 -17.39 9.66 4.09
N SER A 324 -17.20 8.39 3.73
CA SER A 324 -16.01 7.93 2.99
C SER A 324 -15.99 8.40 1.54
N PHE A 325 -17.16 8.74 0.96
CA PHE A 325 -17.28 9.20 -0.43
C PHE A 325 -17.21 10.73 -0.58
N ILE A 326 -17.25 11.49 0.53
CA ILE A 326 -17.06 12.95 0.53
C ILE A 326 -15.83 13.39 -0.27
N PRO A 327 -14.63 12.79 -0.09
CA PRO A 327 -13.45 13.17 -0.87
C PRO A 327 -13.68 13.18 -2.39
N TYR A 328 -14.34 12.14 -2.90
CA TYR A 328 -14.56 11.96 -4.33
C TYR A 328 -15.56 12.98 -4.87
N LEU A 329 -16.63 13.23 -4.11
CA LEU A 329 -17.60 14.26 -4.46
C LEU A 329 -16.93 15.64 -4.48
N GLY A 330 -16.08 15.93 -3.48
CA GLY A 330 -15.37 17.19 -3.38
C GLY A 330 -14.42 17.42 -4.55
N VAL A 331 -13.59 16.43 -4.88
CA VAL A 331 -12.68 16.50 -6.03
C VAL A 331 -13.45 16.59 -7.36
N ALA A 332 -14.52 15.81 -7.53
CA ALA A 332 -15.34 15.87 -8.74
C ALA A 332 -15.93 17.27 -8.94
N LEU A 333 -16.55 17.85 -7.91
CA LEU A 333 -17.12 19.20 -7.97
C LEU A 333 -16.04 20.27 -8.16
N ALA A 334 -14.89 20.16 -7.48
CA ALA A 334 -13.81 21.13 -7.58
C ALA A 334 -13.18 21.15 -8.98
N SER A 335 -13.08 19.98 -9.63
CA SER A 335 -12.49 19.85 -10.97
C SER A 335 -13.25 20.57 -12.07
N VAL A 336 -14.56 20.82 -11.86
CA VAL A 336 -15.42 21.54 -12.82
C VAL A 336 -15.94 22.86 -12.27
N GLY A 337 -15.82 23.10 -10.97
CA GLY A 337 -16.43 24.22 -10.28
C GLY A 337 -15.65 25.52 -10.41
N ARG A 338 -16.34 26.64 -10.60
CA ARG A 338 -15.80 28.01 -10.51
C ARG A 338 -16.54 28.81 -9.45
N GLY A 339 -15.79 29.63 -8.71
CA GLY A 339 -16.33 30.46 -7.64
C GLY A 339 -16.83 29.66 -6.43
N TRP A 340 -16.22 28.49 -6.14
CA TRP A 340 -16.59 27.67 -5.00
C TRP A 340 -15.82 28.09 -3.74
N SER A 341 -16.23 29.21 -3.17
CA SER A 341 -15.68 29.75 -1.92
C SER A 341 -16.80 30.45 -1.18
N LEU A 342 -17.04 30.07 0.08
CA LEU A 342 -18.17 30.58 0.88
C LEU A 342 -19.54 30.37 0.22
N THR A 343 -19.65 29.34 -0.63
CA THR A 343 -20.91 28.90 -1.22
C THR A 343 -21.07 27.39 -1.00
N PRO A 344 -22.29 26.87 -0.80
CA PRO A 344 -22.50 25.44 -0.62
C PRO A 344 -21.99 24.63 -1.81
N PHE A 345 -22.16 25.13 -3.02
CA PHE A 345 -21.76 24.47 -4.26
C PHE A 345 -21.06 25.45 -5.20
N PRO A 346 -20.34 24.95 -6.22
CA PRO A 346 -19.79 25.82 -7.26
C PRO A 346 -20.87 26.67 -7.93
N VAL A 347 -20.57 27.95 -8.13
CA VAL A 347 -21.51 28.92 -8.74
C VAL A 347 -21.60 28.73 -10.26
N ARG A 348 -20.49 28.32 -10.88
CA ARG A 348 -20.43 28.03 -12.32
C ARG A 348 -19.68 26.74 -12.56
N TYR A 349 -19.96 26.10 -13.70
CA TYR A 349 -19.29 24.88 -14.13
C TYR A 349 -18.50 25.12 -15.42
N THR A 350 -17.31 24.56 -15.52
CA THR A 350 -16.41 24.71 -16.66
C THR A 350 -15.54 23.46 -16.82
N LEU A 351 -15.07 23.21 -18.05
CA LEU A 351 -14.07 22.17 -18.34
C LEU A 351 -12.66 22.74 -18.54
N HIS A 352 -12.48 24.05 -18.32
CA HIS A 352 -11.21 24.73 -18.52
C HIS A 352 -10.04 24.11 -17.72
N TYR A 353 -10.30 23.63 -16.51
CA TYR A 353 -9.26 22.97 -15.71
C TYR A 353 -8.81 21.64 -16.33
N PHE A 354 -9.72 20.89 -16.96
CA PHE A 354 -9.36 19.70 -17.72
C PHE A 354 -8.57 20.04 -18.98
N GLU A 355 -8.96 21.09 -19.70
CA GLU A 355 -8.21 21.61 -20.85
C GLU A 355 -6.78 21.98 -20.44
N ARG A 356 -6.62 22.71 -19.34
CA ARG A 356 -5.30 23.12 -18.81
C ARG A 356 -4.41 21.92 -18.46
N VAL A 357 -4.97 20.89 -17.82
CA VAL A 357 -4.16 19.72 -17.40
C VAL A 357 -3.91 18.71 -18.51
N ILE A 358 -4.82 18.60 -19.48
CA ILE A 358 -4.71 17.66 -20.61
C ILE A 358 -3.94 18.27 -21.78
N VAL A 359 -4.11 19.56 -22.05
CA VAL A 359 -3.56 20.23 -23.25
C VAL A 359 -2.33 21.05 -22.91
N GLU A 360 -2.37 21.87 -21.86
CA GLU A 360 -1.24 22.75 -21.51
C GLU A 360 -0.16 22.04 -20.69
N THR A 361 -0.55 21.09 -19.82
CA THR A 361 0.38 20.33 -18.97
C THR A 361 0.26 18.80 -19.08
N PRO A 362 0.18 18.22 -20.31
CA PRO A 362 -0.02 16.78 -20.52
C PRO A 362 1.09 15.92 -19.91
N LYS A 363 2.29 16.51 -19.71
CA LYS A 363 3.47 15.81 -19.22
C LYS A 363 3.20 15.10 -17.89
N TYR A 364 2.44 15.70 -16.97
CA TYR A 364 2.08 15.05 -15.70
C TYR A 364 1.39 13.70 -15.92
N ILE A 365 0.48 13.62 -16.90
CA ILE A 365 -0.27 12.41 -17.22
C ILE A 365 0.64 11.44 -17.98
N VAL A 366 1.27 11.88 -19.07
CA VAL A 366 2.07 11.04 -19.95
C VAL A 366 3.24 10.40 -19.19
N ASN A 367 3.98 11.19 -18.41
CA ASN A 367 5.10 10.70 -17.60
C ASN A 367 4.64 9.68 -16.57
N SER A 368 3.50 9.91 -15.91
CA SER A 368 2.93 8.95 -14.95
C SER A 368 2.63 7.59 -15.58
N PHE A 369 1.96 7.58 -16.74
CA PHE A 369 1.67 6.33 -17.44
C PHE A 369 2.94 5.65 -17.96
N LEU A 370 3.88 6.43 -18.50
CA LEU A 370 5.17 5.92 -18.97
C LEU A 370 5.94 5.25 -17.84
N TYR A 371 6.13 5.94 -16.70
CA TYR A 371 6.92 5.41 -15.60
C TYR A 371 6.22 4.26 -14.89
N ALA A 372 4.90 4.32 -14.69
CA ALA A 372 4.16 3.19 -14.11
C ALA A 372 4.22 1.97 -15.03
N GLY A 373 4.13 2.15 -16.36
CA GLY A 373 4.28 1.07 -17.33
C GLY A 373 5.67 0.44 -17.32
N LEU A 374 6.72 1.27 -17.34
CA LEU A 374 8.12 0.80 -17.24
C LEU A 374 8.38 0.09 -15.90
N ALA A 375 7.89 0.66 -14.80
CA ALA A 375 8.02 0.07 -13.47
C ALA A 375 7.37 -1.31 -13.39
N VAL A 376 6.17 -1.46 -13.97
CA VAL A 376 5.47 -2.76 -14.04
C VAL A 376 6.23 -3.76 -14.88
N GLY A 377 6.84 -3.34 -16.00
CA GLY A 377 7.73 -4.18 -16.78
C GLY A 377 8.86 -4.77 -15.92
N VAL A 378 9.53 -3.92 -15.14
CA VAL A 378 10.58 -4.36 -14.19
C VAL A 378 9.99 -5.26 -13.09
N CYS A 379 8.82 -4.93 -12.55
CA CYS A 379 8.14 -5.76 -11.54
C CYS A 379 7.81 -7.17 -12.06
N ILE A 380 7.42 -7.32 -13.33
CA ILE A 380 7.16 -8.64 -13.93
C ILE A 380 8.48 -9.40 -14.12
N VAL A 381 9.49 -8.73 -14.70
CA VAL A 381 10.80 -9.33 -14.99
C VAL A 381 11.52 -9.80 -13.73
N VAL A 382 11.41 -9.06 -12.63
CA VAL A 382 12.08 -9.39 -11.36
C VAL A 382 11.14 -10.16 -10.41
N GLY A 383 9.89 -9.73 -10.30
CA GLY A 383 8.94 -10.23 -9.30
C GLY A 383 8.38 -11.61 -9.60
N VAL A 384 8.16 -11.97 -10.88
CA VAL A 384 7.69 -13.33 -11.23
C VAL A 384 8.78 -14.37 -10.91
N PRO A 385 10.07 -14.16 -11.25
CA PRO A 385 11.14 -15.03 -10.79
C PRO A 385 11.28 -15.11 -9.28
N ILE A 386 11.17 -13.99 -8.55
CA ILE A 386 11.17 -14.02 -7.07
C ILE A 386 10.04 -14.92 -6.56
N ALA A 387 8.81 -14.72 -7.05
CA ALA A 387 7.66 -15.54 -6.66
C ALA A 387 7.89 -17.03 -6.95
N TRP A 388 8.50 -17.36 -8.09
CA TRP A 388 8.86 -18.72 -8.44
C TRP A 388 9.92 -19.30 -7.49
N ILE A 389 10.97 -18.53 -7.14
CA ILE A 389 11.99 -18.93 -6.16
C ILE A 389 11.33 -19.23 -4.81
N LEU A 390 10.46 -18.34 -4.34
CA LEU A 390 9.73 -18.50 -3.09
C LEU A 390 8.77 -19.71 -3.13
N ALA A 391 8.08 -19.98 -4.24
CA ALA A 391 7.11 -21.07 -4.30
C ALA A 391 7.75 -22.45 -4.57
N ARG A 392 8.82 -22.50 -5.37
CA ARG A 392 9.31 -23.76 -5.96
C ARG A 392 10.69 -24.19 -5.46
N THR A 393 11.45 -23.34 -4.77
CA THR A 393 12.83 -23.66 -4.40
C THR A 393 13.06 -23.70 -2.89
N ARG A 394 14.17 -24.32 -2.48
CA ARG A 394 14.71 -24.30 -1.11
C ARG A 394 16.11 -23.68 -1.09
N LEU A 395 16.35 -22.70 -1.95
CA LEU A 395 17.67 -22.05 -2.06
C LEU A 395 18.03 -21.33 -0.75
N PRO A 396 19.31 -21.34 -0.34
CA PRO A 396 19.76 -20.51 0.77
C PRO A 396 19.49 -19.03 0.46
N GLY A 397 19.00 -18.28 1.45
CA GLY A 397 18.61 -16.88 1.29
C GLY A 397 17.18 -16.65 0.79
N ARG A 398 16.38 -17.70 0.56
CA ARG A 398 14.95 -17.60 0.22
C ARG A 398 14.17 -16.76 1.25
N ASP A 399 14.36 -17.01 2.53
CA ASP A 399 13.65 -16.29 3.59
C ASP A 399 14.13 -14.83 3.69
N THR A 400 15.40 -14.58 3.36
CA THR A 400 15.92 -13.22 3.24
C THR A 400 15.30 -12.48 2.06
N LEU A 401 15.11 -13.14 0.90
CA LEU A 401 14.39 -12.55 -0.25
C LEU A 401 12.96 -12.19 0.11
N ASP A 402 12.22 -13.09 0.79
CA ASP A 402 10.86 -12.78 1.25
C ASP A 402 10.85 -11.65 2.29
N GLY A 403 11.82 -11.68 3.22
CA GLY A 403 12.08 -10.64 4.21
C GLY A 403 12.25 -9.26 3.57
N LEU A 404 13.18 -9.15 2.61
CA LEU A 404 13.44 -7.93 1.85
C LEU A 404 12.21 -7.48 1.05
N ASN A 405 11.53 -8.39 0.39
CA ASN A 405 10.33 -8.06 -0.39
C ASN A 405 9.22 -7.48 0.50
N THR A 406 9.04 -7.99 1.71
CA THR A 406 8.05 -7.43 2.63
C THR A 406 8.55 -6.15 3.30
N LEU A 407 9.87 -6.04 3.53
CA LEU A 407 10.48 -4.81 4.04
C LEU A 407 10.19 -3.60 3.15
N ILE A 408 10.16 -3.79 1.82
CA ILE A 408 9.77 -2.75 0.87
C ILE A 408 8.42 -2.11 1.21
N LEU A 409 7.43 -2.93 1.60
CA LEU A 409 6.09 -2.43 1.96
C LEU A 409 6.08 -1.62 3.25
N ALA A 410 7.05 -1.88 4.13
CA ALA A 410 7.16 -1.21 5.42
C ALA A 410 7.90 0.11 5.35
N ILE A 411 8.81 0.28 4.38
CA ILE A 411 9.65 1.46 4.28
C ILE A 411 8.80 2.67 3.84
N PRO A 412 8.82 3.76 4.63
CA PRO A 412 8.13 4.99 4.27
C PRO A 412 8.64 5.60 2.96
N GLY A 413 7.71 6.12 2.18
CA GLY A 413 8.02 6.64 0.86
C GLY A 413 8.95 7.86 0.86
N THR A 414 8.84 8.71 1.88
CA THR A 414 9.75 9.83 2.09
C THR A 414 11.16 9.35 2.37
N ALA A 415 11.31 8.36 3.26
CA ALA A 415 12.61 7.83 3.62
C ALA A 415 13.33 7.16 2.45
N ILE A 416 12.64 6.38 1.62
CA ILE A 416 13.25 5.78 0.42
C ILE A 416 13.56 6.81 -0.67
N GLY A 417 12.74 7.86 -0.83
CA GLY A 417 13.04 8.96 -1.74
C GLY A 417 14.33 9.68 -1.35
N ILE A 418 14.46 10.04 -0.07
CA ILE A 418 15.67 10.66 0.50
C ILE A 418 16.86 9.70 0.39
N ALA A 419 16.65 8.41 0.65
CA ALA A 419 17.69 7.40 0.50
C ALA A 419 18.24 7.35 -0.93
N TYR A 420 17.39 7.42 -1.95
CA TYR A 420 17.82 7.46 -3.34
C TYR A 420 18.58 8.74 -3.69
N VAL A 421 18.10 9.89 -3.23
CA VAL A 421 18.81 11.17 -3.38
C VAL A 421 20.22 11.06 -2.80
N ARG A 422 20.37 10.47 -1.62
CA ARG A 422 21.68 10.29 -0.97
C ARG A 422 22.54 9.21 -1.61
N ALA A 423 21.92 8.13 -2.07
CA ALA A 423 22.62 6.98 -2.63
C ALA A 423 23.18 7.26 -4.01
N PHE A 424 22.42 7.94 -4.87
CA PHE A 424 22.78 8.05 -6.28
C PHE A 424 23.01 9.49 -6.74
N HIS A 425 23.45 10.37 -5.84
CA HIS A 425 23.88 11.74 -6.19
C HIS A 425 25.23 11.81 -6.90
N PHE A 426 26.01 10.74 -6.87
CA PHE A 426 27.33 10.71 -7.51
C PHE A 426 27.22 10.30 -8.98
N GLU A 427 28.19 10.73 -9.80
CA GLU A 427 28.24 10.39 -11.22
C GLU A 427 28.45 8.88 -11.42
N LEU A 428 27.56 8.26 -12.18
CA LEU A 428 27.67 6.84 -12.47
C LEU A 428 28.88 6.60 -13.39
N PRO A 429 29.76 5.63 -13.03
CA PRO A 429 30.91 5.28 -13.87
C PRO A 429 30.49 4.95 -15.29
N GLY A 430 31.06 5.65 -16.27
CA GLY A 430 30.78 5.45 -17.70
C GLY A 430 29.55 6.17 -18.26
N VAL A 431 28.73 6.80 -17.41
CA VAL A 431 27.56 7.60 -17.84
C VAL A 431 27.83 9.10 -17.74
N GLY A 432 28.64 9.53 -16.76
CA GLY A 432 28.99 10.95 -16.55
C GLY A 432 27.87 11.80 -15.94
N TYR A 433 26.76 11.17 -15.53
CA TYR A 433 25.64 11.82 -14.85
C TYR A 433 25.25 11.01 -13.61
N ALA A 434 24.75 11.70 -12.58
CA ALA A 434 24.14 11.05 -11.42
C ALA A 434 22.82 10.39 -11.80
N LEU A 435 22.48 9.25 -11.18
CA LEU A 435 21.20 8.57 -11.48
C LEU A 435 20.01 9.49 -11.13
N THR A 436 20.13 10.27 -10.06
CA THR A 436 19.11 11.24 -9.62
C THR A 436 18.88 12.35 -10.63
N SER A 437 19.84 12.59 -11.54
CA SER A 437 19.72 13.56 -12.64
C SER A 437 19.12 12.95 -13.91
N LEU A 438 18.84 11.64 -13.92
CA LEU A 438 18.23 10.93 -15.04
C LEU A 438 16.78 10.60 -14.71
N TRP A 439 15.88 10.85 -15.67
CA TRP A 439 14.45 10.54 -15.52
C TRP A 439 14.16 9.06 -15.22
N ILE A 440 15.06 8.15 -15.61
CA ILE A 440 14.95 6.70 -15.38
C ILE A 440 14.96 6.31 -13.89
N VAL A 441 15.40 7.19 -12.99
CA VAL A 441 15.34 6.94 -11.54
C VAL A 441 13.89 6.74 -11.07
N LEU A 442 12.93 7.41 -11.70
CA LEU A 442 11.51 7.36 -11.36
C LEU A 442 10.89 5.97 -11.60
N PRO A 443 10.96 5.37 -12.80
CA PRO A 443 10.47 4.01 -12.98
C PRO A 443 11.22 2.97 -12.13
N LEU A 444 12.50 3.18 -11.82
CA LEU A 444 13.28 2.26 -10.97
C LEU A 444 12.80 2.28 -9.51
N ILE A 445 12.63 3.46 -8.91
CA ILE A 445 12.13 3.54 -7.52
C ILE A 445 10.68 3.06 -7.43
N LEU A 446 9.84 3.35 -8.43
CA LEU A 446 8.48 2.82 -8.49
C LEU A 446 8.48 1.29 -8.60
N ALA A 447 9.36 0.71 -9.44
CA ALA A 447 9.50 -0.73 -9.56
C ALA A 447 9.88 -1.37 -8.23
N ILE A 448 10.88 -0.84 -7.53
CA ILE A 448 11.28 -1.35 -6.22
C ILE A 448 10.10 -1.29 -5.25
N ARG A 449 9.45 -0.14 -5.13
CA ARG A 449 8.37 0.06 -4.17
C ARG A 449 7.13 -0.80 -4.43
N ARG A 450 6.88 -1.17 -5.69
CA ARG A 450 5.70 -1.95 -6.09
C ARG A 450 5.99 -3.40 -6.43
N LEU A 451 7.26 -3.81 -6.41
CA LEU A 451 7.68 -5.21 -6.57
C LEU A 451 6.85 -6.19 -5.73
N PRO A 452 6.53 -5.92 -4.44
CA PRO A 452 5.88 -6.91 -3.59
C PRO A 452 4.49 -7.30 -4.05
N TYR A 453 3.74 -6.42 -4.71
CA TYR A 453 2.39 -6.72 -5.21
C TYR A 453 2.45 -7.75 -6.36
N THR A 454 3.40 -7.59 -7.29
CA THR A 454 3.60 -8.55 -8.38
C THR A 454 4.13 -9.88 -7.84
N VAL A 455 5.05 -9.84 -6.86
CA VAL A 455 5.56 -11.06 -6.20
C VAL A 455 4.43 -11.83 -5.53
N ARG A 456 3.61 -11.18 -4.68
CA ARG A 456 2.51 -11.84 -3.96
C ARG A 456 1.42 -12.37 -4.89
N GLY A 457 1.01 -11.59 -5.89
CA GLY A 457 0.01 -12.05 -6.87
C GLY A 457 0.46 -13.28 -7.65
N SER A 458 1.73 -13.30 -8.06
CA SER A 458 2.34 -14.43 -8.75
C SER A 458 2.52 -15.64 -7.83
N TYR A 459 2.98 -15.41 -6.59
CA TYR A 459 3.19 -16.44 -5.57
C TYR A 459 1.89 -17.15 -5.20
N ALA A 460 0.81 -16.39 -4.95
CA ALA A 460 -0.51 -16.95 -4.62
C ALA A 460 -1.04 -17.87 -5.74
N SER A 461 -0.82 -17.49 -7.01
CA SER A 461 -1.24 -18.33 -8.14
C SER A 461 -0.36 -19.56 -8.32
N LEU A 462 0.95 -19.45 -8.04
CA LEU A 462 1.87 -20.59 -8.05
C LEU A 462 1.51 -21.65 -7.00
N LEU A 463 0.98 -21.25 -5.85
CA LEU A 463 0.50 -22.18 -4.82
C LEU A 463 -0.69 -23.03 -5.28
N LEU A 464 -1.52 -22.51 -6.20
CA LEU A 464 -2.66 -23.24 -6.78
C LEU A 464 -2.23 -24.23 -7.87
N VAL A 465 -1.10 -24.00 -8.54
CA VAL A 465 -0.59 -24.88 -9.60
C VAL A 465 0.22 -26.03 -8.99
N HIS A 466 -0.30 -27.25 -9.13
CA HIS A 466 0.33 -28.44 -8.58
C HIS A 466 1.68 -28.74 -9.26
N ARG A 467 2.68 -29.17 -8.46
CA ARG A 467 4.06 -29.38 -8.93
C ARG A 467 4.20 -30.50 -9.96
N SER A 468 3.28 -31.46 -9.93
CA SER A 468 3.20 -32.58 -10.88
C SER A 468 3.09 -32.14 -12.35
N MET A 469 2.54 -30.95 -12.62
CA MET A 469 2.46 -30.42 -13.99
C MET A 469 3.86 -30.13 -14.57
N GLU A 470 4.77 -29.62 -13.75
CA GLU A 470 6.16 -29.34 -14.13
C GLU A 470 6.98 -30.64 -14.22
N GLU A 471 6.71 -31.61 -13.34
CA GLU A 471 7.34 -32.94 -13.36
C GLU A 471 6.93 -33.78 -14.59
N ALA A 472 5.66 -33.67 -15.01
CA ALA A 472 5.17 -34.29 -16.23
C ALA A 472 5.86 -33.69 -17.48
N ALA A 473 5.98 -32.36 -17.55
CA ALA A 473 6.73 -31.68 -18.61
C ALA A 473 8.21 -32.13 -18.63
N ALA A 474 8.83 -32.23 -17.45
CA ALA A 474 10.23 -32.67 -17.32
C ALA A 474 10.45 -34.12 -17.76
N SER A 475 9.43 -34.98 -17.63
CA SER A 475 9.46 -36.39 -18.04
C SER A 475 9.45 -36.57 -19.56
N VAL A 476 8.82 -35.63 -20.29
CA VAL A 476 8.81 -35.61 -21.76
C VAL A 476 9.90 -34.70 -22.37
N GLY A 477 10.86 -34.27 -21.55
CA GLY A 477 12.05 -33.51 -22.00
C GLY A 477 11.95 -31.99 -21.92
N ALA A 478 10.81 -31.42 -21.50
CA ALA A 478 10.67 -29.99 -21.26
C ALA A 478 11.14 -29.62 -19.84
N ARG A 479 12.32 -29.00 -19.72
CA ARG A 479 12.92 -28.63 -18.42
C ARG A 479 13.21 -27.13 -18.32
N GLY A 480 13.29 -26.62 -17.10
CA GLY A 480 13.69 -25.24 -16.79
C GLY A 480 12.80 -24.20 -17.46
N TRP A 481 13.39 -23.30 -18.27
CA TRP A 481 12.67 -22.23 -18.95
C TRP A 481 11.54 -22.70 -19.87
N ARG A 482 11.71 -23.84 -20.56
CA ARG A 482 10.63 -24.38 -21.42
C ARG A 482 9.41 -24.80 -20.58
N SER A 483 9.62 -25.57 -19.51
CA SER A 483 8.54 -25.93 -18.59
C SER A 483 7.87 -24.70 -17.98
N PHE A 484 8.66 -23.68 -17.63
CA PHE A 484 8.12 -22.44 -17.09
C PHE A 484 7.27 -21.68 -18.13
N ARG A 485 7.79 -21.45 -19.33
CA ARG A 485 7.12 -20.71 -20.40
C ARG A 485 5.86 -21.42 -20.91
N ASP A 486 5.92 -22.75 -21.05
CA ASP A 486 4.87 -23.50 -21.74
C ASP A 486 3.79 -24.00 -20.78
N ILE A 487 4.11 -24.22 -19.49
CA ILE A 487 3.16 -24.74 -18.49
C ILE A 487 2.93 -23.75 -17.36
N THR A 488 3.98 -23.37 -16.62
CA THR A 488 3.80 -22.59 -15.38
C THR A 488 3.24 -21.20 -15.66
N LEU A 489 3.86 -20.44 -16.57
CA LEU A 489 3.50 -19.04 -16.87
C LEU A 489 2.06 -18.91 -17.42
N PRO A 490 1.59 -19.72 -18.38
CA PRO A 490 0.20 -19.68 -18.83
C PRO A 490 -0.81 -19.97 -17.72
N LEU A 491 -0.49 -20.89 -16.81
CA LEU A 491 -1.36 -21.24 -15.69
C LEU A 491 -1.41 -20.14 -14.60
N ILE A 492 -0.31 -19.43 -14.36
CA ILE A 492 -0.26 -18.35 -13.35
C ILE A 492 -0.50 -16.96 -13.91
N TRP A 493 -0.65 -16.80 -15.24
CA TRP A 493 -0.70 -15.50 -15.92
C TRP A 493 -1.74 -14.55 -15.31
N ARG A 494 -2.91 -15.06 -14.92
CA ARG A 494 -3.95 -14.24 -14.28
C ARG A 494 -3.49 -13.65 -12.95
N GLY A 495 -2.74 -14.41 -12.15
CA GLY A 495 -2.12 -13.92 -10.93
C GLY A 495 -1.05 -12.87 -11.16
N VAL A 496 -0.19 -13.11 -12.16
CA VAL A 496 0.83 -12.14 -12.59
C VAL A 496 0.15 -10.84 -13.01
N LEU A 497 -0.89 -10.92 -13.85
CA LEU A 497 -1.64 -9.78 -14.33
C LEU A 497 -2.27 -8.99 -13.19
N VAL A 498 -2.97 -9.66 -12.27
CA VAL A 498 -3.59 -9.00 -11.11
C VAL A 498 -2.54 -8.30 -10.25
N GLY A 499 -1.44 -8.97 -9.88
CA GLY A 499 -0.36 -8.37 -9.10
C GLY A 499 0.33 -7.20 -9.82
N SER A 500 0.51 -7.31 -11.14
CA SER A 500 1.11 -6.26 -11.97
C SER A 500 0.18 -5.05 -12.14
N LEU A 501 -1.13 -5.24 -12.28
CA LEU A 501 -2.12 -4.16 -12.33
C LEU A 501 -2.22 -3.45 -10.98
N PHE A 502 -2.13 -4.16 -9.86
CA PHE A 502 -1.99 -3.51 -8.55
C PHE A 502 -0.71 -2.69 -8.45
N SER A 503 0.40 -3.22 -8.95
CA SER A 503 1.67 -2.49 -9.01
C SER A 503 1.55 -1.22 -9.87
N PHE A 504 0.82 -1.29 -10.99
CA PHE A 504 0.54 -0.17 -11.88
C PHE A 504 -0.26 0.93 -11.19
N VAL A 505 -1.43 0.58 -10.64
CA VAL A 505 -2.35 1.52 -9.98
C VAL A 505 -1.66 2.20 -8.80
N THR A 506 -1.00 1.42 -7.95
CA THR A 506 -0.29 1.97 -6.79
C THR A 506 0.95 2.78 -7.20
N SER A 507 1.57 2.51 -8.36
CA SER A 507 2.66 3.36 -8.89
C SER A 507 2.14 4.74 -9.30
N LEU A 508 0.97 4.80 -9.96
CA LEU A 508 0.35 6.08 -10.37
C LEU A 508 0.00 6.99 -9.18
N GLN A 509 -0.23 6.40 -8.01
CA GLN A 509 -0.62 7.08 -6.78
C GLN A 509 0.59 7.44 -5.90
N GLU A 510 1.80 7.07 -6.32
CA GLU A 510 2.98 7.30 -5.50
C GLU A 510 3.40 8.78 -5.56
N ALA A 511 3.29 9.46 -4.42
CA ALA A 511 3.69 10.85 -4.27
C ALA A 511 5.01 10.99 -3.51
N SER A 512 5.14 10.26 -2.40
CA SER A 512 6.17 10.50 -1.38
C SER A 512 7.59 10.36 -1.89
N ALA A 513 7.89 9.28 -2.62
CA ALA A 513 9.25 9.09 -3.15
C ALA A 513 9.51 9.93 -4.40
N VAL A 514 8.48 10.11 -5.22
CA VAL A 514 8.59 10.78 -6.52
C VAL A 514 8.85 12.27 -6.35
N LEU A 515 8.26 12.92 -5.33
CA LEU A 515 8.51 14.35 -5.06
C LEU A 515 9.98 14.70 -4.80
N PHE A 516 10.78 13.79 -4.24
CA PHE A 516 12.21 14.03 -4.01
C PHE A 516 13.09 13.83 -5.25
N LEU A 517 12.61 13.05 -6.22
CA LEU A 517 13.38 12.62 -7.39
C LEU A 517 12.86 13.21 -8.70
N SER A 518 11.76 13.96 -8.63
CA SER A 518 11.16 14.59 -9.80
C SER A 518 12.08 15.68 -10.34
N LEU A 519 12.35 15.61 -11.63
CA LEU A 519 13.13 16.61 -12.36
C LEU A 519 12.19 17.52 -13.15
N GLY A 520 12.64 18.74 -13.42
CA GLY A 520 11.88 19.69 -14.24
C GLY A 520 11.52 19.10 -15.61
N GLY A 521 10.23 19.08 -15.94
CA GLY A 521 9.69 18.51 -17.19
C GLY A 521 9.45 17.00 -17.16
N TRP A 522 9.81 16.30 -16.08
CA TRP A 522 9.68 14.85 -15.90
C TRP A 522 8.72 14.49 -14.76
N GLU A 523 7.89 15.44 -14.32
CA GLU A 523 7.00 15.31 -13.19
C GLU A 523 5.84 14.34 -13.46
N THR A 524 5.37 13.67 -12.40
CA THR A 524 4.20 12.78 -12.42
C THR A 524 2.92 13.51 -12.02
N ILE A 525 1.77 12.89 -12.27
CA ILE A 525 0.45 13.38 -11.85
C ILE A 525 0.38 13.70 -10.36
N THR A 526 1.03 12.91 -9.49
CA THR A 526 1.07 13.15 -8.05
C THR A 526 1.86 14.40 -7.68
N VAL A 527 2.97 14.64 -8.38
CA VAL A 527 3.74 15.89 -8.25
C VAL A 527 2.90 17.06 -8.76
N GLY A 528 2.24 16.93 -9.91
CA GLY A 528 1.36 17.96 -10.46
C GLY A 528 0.22 18.34 -9.51
N ILE A 529 -0.48 17.37 -8.91
CA ILE A 529 -1.53 17.62 -7.92
C ILE A 529 -0.97 18.43 -6.75
N PHE A 530 0.19 18.03 -6.23
CA PHE A 530 0.83 18.71 -5.11
C PHE A 530 1.31 20.12 -5.47
N SER A 531 1.95 20.29 -6.63
CA SER A 531 2.43 21.59 -7.14
C SER A 531 1.30 22.56 -7.39
N PHE A 532 0.21 22.13 -8.05
CA PHE A 532 -0.96 22.97 -8.27
C PHE A 532 -1.64 23.37 -6.95
N TYR A 533 -1.73 22.45 -5.99
CA TYR A 533 -2.27 22.76 -4.67
C TYR A 533 -1.45 23.84 -3.95
N ILE A 534 -0.12 23.67 -3.87
CA ILE A 534 0.76 24.66 -3.23
C ILE A 534 0.72 26.01 -3.96
N ALA A 535 0.57 26.00 -5.29
CA ALA A 535 0.42 27.20 -6.10
C ALA A 535 -0.97 27.89 -5.97
N GLY A 536 -1.87 27.38 -5.13
CA GLY A 536 -3.23 27.92 -4.96
C GLY A 536 -4.19 27.59 -6.11
N SER A 537 -3.78 26.72 -7.04
CA SER A 537 -4.55 26.25 -8.19
C SER A 537 -5.25 24.92 -7.87
N ALA A 538 -6.07 24.91 -6.81
CA ALA A 538 -6.65 23.68 -6.26
C ALA A 538 -7.62 22.98 -7.22
N ASN A 539 -8.19 23.69 -8.19
CA ASN A 539 -9.15 23.14 -9.15
C ASN A 539 -8.44 22.33 -10.25
N GLU A 540 -7.26 22.77 -10.69
CA GLU A 540 -6.35 22.00 -11.55
C GLU A 540 -5.84 20.75 -10.84
N ALA A 541 -5.48 20.88 -9.55
CA ALA A 541 -5.13 19.73 -8.72
C ALA A 541 -6.30 18.73 -8.63
N ALA A 542 -7.53 19.23 -8.47
CA ALA A 542 -8.73 18.40 -8.47
C ALA A 542 -8.99 17.73 -9.84
N ALA A 543 -8.75 18.42 -10.96
CA ALA A 543 -8.88 17.84 -12.30
C ALA A 543 -7.91 16.66 -12.53
N LEU A 544 -6.64 16.82 -12.16
CA LEU A 544 -5.69 15.70 -12.15
C LEU A 544 -6.13 14.59 -11.19
N GLY A 545 -6.70 14.95 -10.03
CA GLY A 545 -7.27 14.02 -9.06
C GLY A 545 -8.40 13.17 -9.64
N VAL A 546 -9.34 13.77 -10.38
CA VAL A 546 -10.42 13.04 -11.08
C VAL A 546 -9.86 12.05 -12.09
N ILE A 547 -8.88 12.48 -12.90
CA ILE A 547 -8.23 11.60 -13.89
C ILE A 547 -7.61 10.39 -13.18
N LEU A 548 -6.89 10.62 -12.09
CA LEU A 548 -6.24 9.56 -11.32
C LEU A 548 -7.25 8.61 -10.67
N ILE A 549 -8.33 9.13 -10.10
CA ILE A 549 -9.44 8.32 -9.55
C ILE A 549 -10.08 7.47 -10.65
N ALA A 550 -10.35 8.06 -11.82
CA ALA A 550 -10.97 7.35 -12.94
C ALA A 550 -10.08 6.19 -13.43
N VAL A 551 -8.77 6.43 -13.57
CA VAL A 551 -7.81 5.39 -13.97
C VAL A 551 -7.73 4.28 -12.93
N ALA A 552 -7.72 4.63 -11.64
CA ALA A 552 -7.70 3.65 -10.56
C ALA A 552 -8.99 2.82 -10.53
N ALA A 553 -10.15 3.45 -10.70
CA ALA A 553 -11.45 2.76 -10.77
C ALA A 553 -11.54 1.81 -11.97
N VAL A 554 -11.14 2.26 -13.17
CA VAL A 554 -11.09 1.42 -14.39
C VAL A 554 -10.17 0.22 -14.18
N SER A 555 -8.98 0.44 -13.61
CA SER A 555 -8.03 -0.63 -13.35
C SER A 555 -8.59 -1.68 -12.38
N VAL A 556 -9.31 -1.25 -11.34
CA VAL A 556 -9.95 -2.17 -10.39
C VAL A 556 -11.12 -2.92 -11.02
N ILE A 557 -11.91 -2.29 -11.87
CA ILE A 557 -12.95 -2.99 -12.64
C ILE A 557 -12.33 -4.07 -13.52
N VAL A 558 -11.24 -3.75 -14.20
CA VAL A 558 -10.48 -4.68 -15.05
C VAL A 558 -9.93 -5.83 -14.21
N ILE A 559 -9.26 -5.54 -13.09
CA ILE A 559 -8.77 -6.55 -12.14
C ILE A 559 -9.90 -7.47 -11.68
N ASN A 560 -11.04 -6.93 -11.23
CA ASN A 560 -12.17 -7.71 -10.74
C ASN A 560 -12.73 -8.65 -11.81
N ARG A 561 -12.78 -8.21 -13.06
CA ARG A 561 -13.23 -9.06 -14.18
C ARG A 561 -12.23 -10.17 -14.51
N LEU A 562 -10.93 -9.92 -14.35
CA LEU A 562 -9.86 -10.85 -14.68
C LEU A 562 -9.57 -11.86 -13.56
N ALA A 563 -9.63 -11.42 -12.30
CA ALA A 563 -9.34 -12.22 -11.11
C ALA A 563 -10.45 -13.22 -10.78
N GLY A 564 -11.69 -12.97 -11.24
CA GLY A 564 -12.87 -13.64 -10.70
C GLY A 564 -13.15 -13.20 -9.25
N THR A 565 -14.21 -13.74 -8.64
CA THR A 565 -14.82 -13.26 -7.36
C THR A 565 -13.97 -13.38 -6.08
N ARG A 566 -12.64 -13.52 -6.15
CA ARG A 566 -11.78 -13.80 -4.99
C ARG A 566 -10.61 -12.80 -4.86
N MET A 567 -10.93 -11.55 -4.50
CA MET A 567 -9.90 -10.54 -4.14
C MET A 567 -9.35 -10.66 -2.70
N GLY A 568 -9.96 -11.50 -1.84
CA GLY A 568 -9.59 -11.58 -0.41
C GLY A 568 -8.16 -12.07 -0.13
N GLY A 569 -7.55 -12.85 -1.03
CA GLY A 569 -6.26 -13.50 -0.79
C GLY A 569 -5.00 -12.72 -1.24
N MET A 570 -5.12 -11.46 -1.66
CA MET A 570 -3.99 -10.70 -2.20
C MET A 570 -3.14 -9.98 -1.15
N PHE A 571 -3.70 -9.75 0.05
CA PHE A 571 -3.03 -8.98 1.11
C PHE A 571 -2.57 -9.83 2.30
N GLY A 572 -2.91 -11.13 2.30
CA GLY A 572 -2.48 -12.13 3.28
C GLY A 572 -1.42 -13.07 2.73
#